data_AF-A0A328SG96-F1
#
_entry.id   AF-A0A328SG96-F1
#
_cell.length_a   1.000
_cell.length_b   1.000
_cell.length_c   1.000
_cell.angle_alpha   90.00
_cell.angle_beta   90.00
_cell.angle_gamma   90.00
#
_symmetry.space_group_name_H-M   'P 1'
#
loop_
_entity.id
_entity.type
_entity.pdbx_description
1 polymer ?
#
loop_
_entity_poly.entity_id
_entity_poly.type
_entity_poly.pdbx_seq_one_letter_code
_entity_poly.pdbx_strand_id
1 'polypeptide(L)'
;MSPEPSFTQLLREEGFINGSAATSSDSVKEEVEQAVDNSVEETTKVVEDTVKNEEAKVEDEFKETKSDVSNSLKATESSSSSTSIIPIIVLVLIILIILLVLFVH
;
A
#
# COMPACT_ATOMS: atom_id res chain seq x y z
N MET A 1 -32.04 63.08 20.59
CA MET A 1 -31.81 62.30 19.36
C MET A 1 -30.70 61.32 19.65
N SER A 2 -30.92 60.02 19.44
CA SER A 2 -29.85 59.02 19.59
C SER A 2 -28.93 59.09 18.37
N PRO A 3 -27.60 59.08 18.52
CA PRO A 3 -26.70 59.03 17.37
C PRO A 3 -26.92 57.75 16.56
N GLU A 4 -26.83 57.87 15.23
CA GLU A 4 -26.90 56.71 14.33
C GLU A 4 -25.65 55.83 14.52
N PRO A 5 -25.82 54.50 14.52
CA PRO A 5 -24.69 53.58 14.62
C PRO A 5 -23.81 53.68 13.38
N SER A 6 -22.49 53.61 13.57
CA SER A 6 -21.56 53.60 12.44
C SER A 6 -21.69 52.30 11.66
N PHE A 7 -21.34 52.33 10.37
CA PHE A 7 -21.33 51.14 9.51
C PHE A 7 -20.58 49.96 10.16
N THR A 8 -19.47 50.23 10.85
CA THR A 8 -18.69 49.22 11.57
C THR A 8 -19.41 48.66 12.79
N GLN A 9 -20.27 49.42 13.46
CA GLN A 9 -21.11 48.92 14.56
C GLN A 9 -22.19 47.98 14.04
N LEU A 10 -22.85 48.34 12.93
CA LEU A 10 -23.83 47.47 12.29
C LEU A 10 -23.21 46.13 11.87
N LEU A 11 -22.03 46.16 11.26
CA LEU A 11 -21.33 44.93 10.88
C LEU A 11 -20.96 44.05 12.09
N ARG A 12 -20.71 44.64 13.26
CA ARG A 12 -20.42 43.89 14.48
C ARG A 12 -21.68 43.32 15.13
N GLU A 13 -22.76 44.09 15.12
CA GLU A 13 -24.05 43.72 15.69
C GLU A 13 -24.73 42.59 14.89
N GLU A 14 -24.63 42.64 13.57
CA GLU A 14 -25.09 41.59 12.65
C GLU A 14 -24.10 40.39 12.56
N GLY A 15 -23.00 40.42 13.31
CA GLY A 15 -22.02 39.33 13.36
C GLY A 15 -21.15 39.15 12.11
N PHE A 16 -21.17 40.10 11.16
CA PHE A 16 -20.29 40.08 9.99
C PHE A 16 -18.81 40.23 10.36
N ILE A 17 -18.51 40.98 11.42
CA ILE A 17 -17.16 41.11 11.97
C ILE A 17 -17.18 40.89 13.47
N ASN A 18 -16.45 39.88 13.95
CA ASN A 18 -16.14 39.79 15.38
C ASN A 18 -15.10 40.86 15.70
N GLY A 19 -15.37 41.69 16.71
CA GLY A 19 -14.37 42.60 17.27
C GLY A 19 -13.13 41.77 17.62
N SER A 20 -11.99 42.13 17.03
CA SER A 20 -10.78 41.31 16.99
C SER A 20 -10.41 40.74 18.37
N ALA A 21 -10.78 39.49 18.63
CA ALA A 21 -9.85 38.57 19.23
C ALA A 21 -9.02 38.08 18.06
N ALA A 22 -7.77 38.53 17.97
CA ALA A 22 -6.81 37.89 17.09
C ALA A 22 -6.75 36.42 17.52
N THR A 23 -7.40 35.54 16.76
CA THR A 23 -7.18 34.10 16.90
C THR A 23 -5.74 33.89 16.43
N SER A 24 -4.83 33.77 17.39
CA SER A 24 -3.40 33.59 17.16
C SER A 24 -3.19 32.51 16.11
N SER A 25 -2.49 32.86 15.04
CA SER A 25 -2.13 31.94 13.95
C SER A 25 -1.41 30.68 14.45
N ASP A 26 -0.80 30.75 15.64
CA ASP A 26 -0.17 29.63 16.33
C ASP A 26 -1.15 28.49 16.68
N SER A 27 -2.38 28.79 17.12
CA SER A 27 -3.32 27.72 17.51
C SER A 27 -3.84 26.94 16.30
N VAL A 28 -4.02 27.62 15.16
CA VAL A 28 -4.43 26.99 13.90
C VAL A 28 -3.28 26.17 13.31
N LYS A 29 -2.04 26.64 13.48
CA LYS A 29 -0.85 25.94 12.99
C LYS A 29 -0.59 24.63 13.77
N GLU A 30 -0.78 24.66 15.09
CA GLU A 30 -0.62 23.50 15.97
C GLU A 30 -1.68 22.42 15.69
N GLU A 31 -2.93 22.82 15.45
CA GLU A 31 -4.03 21.90 15.11
C GLU A 31 -3.84 21.24 13.73
N VAL A 32 -3.30 21.98 12.76
CA VAL A 32 -2.97 21.45 11.43
C VAL A 32 -1.76 20.53 11.46
N GLU A 33 -0.71 20.87 12.21
CA GLU A 33 0.47 20.00 12.38
C GLU A 33 0.05 18.67 13.03
N GLN A 34 -0.80 18.72 14.07
CA GLN A 34 -1.29 17.51 14.73
C GLN A 34 -2.18 16.65 13.81
N ALA A 35 -3.01 17.27 12.96
CA ALA A 35 -3.83 16.53 11.99
C ALA A 35 -2.98 15.84 10.92
N VAL A 36 -1.89 16.48 10.47
CA VAL A 36 -0.95 15.91 9.51
C VAL A 36 -0.19 14.74 10.13
N ASP A 37 0.34 14.90 11.35
CA ASP A 37 1.07 13.83 12.03
C ASP A 37 0.19 12.61 12.27
N ASN A 38 -1.05 12.80 12.70
CA ASN A 38 -2.02 11.71 12.88
C ASN A 38 -2.33 11.01 11.54
N SER A 39 -2.50 11.77 10.46
CA SER A 39 -2.79 11.22 9.13
C SER A 39 -1.60 10.44 8.56
N VAL A 40 -0.37 10.91 8.80
CA VAL A 40 0.86 10.19 8.43
C VAL A 40 0.98 8.90 9.22
N GLU A 41 0.77 8.93 10.54
CA GLU A 41 0.84 7.74 11.38
C GLU A 41 -0.20 6.68 10.94
N GLU A 42 -1.44 7.09 10.69
CA GLU A 42 -2.50 6.19 10.21
C GLU A 42 -2.14 5.58 8.85
N THR A 43 -1.64 6.40 7.92
CA THR A 43 -1.22 5.93 6.59
C THR A 43 -0.06 4.94 6.70
N THR A 44 0.93 5.22 7.56
CA THR A 44 2.06 4.29 7.75
C THR A 44 1.62 2.95 8.33
N LYS A 45 0.66 2.93 9.28
CA LYS A 45 0.09 1.69 9.82
C LYS A 45 -0.64 0.89 8.75
N VAL A 46 -1.48 1.54 7.94
CA VAL A 46 -2.20 0.87 6.85
C VAL A 46 -1.23 0.26 5.84
N VAL A 47 -0.16 0.96 5.49
CA VAL A 47 0.87 0.44 4.58
C VAL A 47 1.60 -0.74 5.20
N GLU A 48 2.01 -0.64 6.46
CA GLU A 48 2.72 -1.72 7.16
C GLU A 48 1.86 -2.99 7.26
N ASP A 49 0.58 -2.84 7.61
CA ASP A 49 -0.36 -3.96 7.69
C ASP A 49 -0.62 -4.60 6.33
N THR A 50 -0.76 -3.77 5.28
CA THR A 50 -0.95 -4.27 3.91
C THR A 50 0.27 -5.05 3.44
N VAL A 51 1.47 -4.52 3.65
CA VAL A 51 2.73 -5.19 3.25
C VAL A 51 2.91 -6.50 3.99
N LYS A 52 2.70 -6.53 5.32
CA LYS A 52 2.77 -7.77 6.11
C LYS A 52 1.79 -8.82 5.63
N ASN A 53 0.57 -8.41 5.29
CA ASN A 53 -0.47 -9.32 4.82
C ASN A 53 -0.16 -9.87 3.41
N GLU A 54 0.35 -9.04 2.50
CA GLU A 54 0.81 -9.50 1.18
C GLU A 54 2.02 -10.42 1.29
N GLU A 55 2.98 -10.12 2.16
CA GLU A 55 4.16 -10.98 2.39
C GLU A 55 3.76 -12.35 2.92
N ALA A 56 2.84 -12.40 3.90
CA ALA A 56 2.30 -13.66 4.41
C ALA A 56 1.58 -14.48 3.33
N LYS A 57 0.79 -13.82 2.47
CA LYS A 57 0.10 -14.49 1.37
C LYS A 57 1.07 -15.08 0.36
N VAL A 58 2.12 -14.34 -0.01
CA VAL A 58 3.15 -14.82 -0.95
C VAL A 58 3.95 -15.99 -0.36
N GLU A 59 4.30 -15.92 0.93
CA GLU A 59 4.97 -17.00 1.66
C GLU A 59 4.12 -18.29 1.66
N ASP A 60 2.81 -18.17 1.88
CA ASP A 60 1.88 -19.30 1.87
C ASP A 60 1.70 -19.90 0.47
N GLU A 61 1.51 -19.06 -0.55
CA GLU A 61 1.45 -19.50 -1.96
C GLU A 61 2.77 -20.17 -2.39
N PHE A 62 3.92 -19.66 -1.93
CA PHE A 62 5.21 -20.29 -2.19
C PHE A 62 5.35 -21.67 -1.53
N LYS A 63 4.85 -21.82 -0.29
CA LYS A 63 4.83 -23.12 0.40
C LYS A 63 3.91 -24.12 -0.29
N GLU A 64 2.74 -23.67 -0.72
CA GLU A 64 1.76 -24.50 -1.45
C GLU A 64 2.36 -24.96 -2.79
N THR A 65 2.88 -24.04 -3.60
CA THR A 65 3.52 -24.38 -4.88
C THR A 65 4.73 -25.31 -4.70
N LYS A 66 5.55 -25.12 -3.65
CA LYS A 66 6.64 -26.04 -3.33
C LYS A 66 6.15 -27.44 -2.96
N SER A 67 5.05 -27.53 -2.21
CA SER A 67 4.41 -28.79 -1.86
C SER A 67 3.87 -29.51 -3.10
N ASP A 68 3.21 -28.78 -4.00
CA ASP A 68 2.69 -29.33 -5.25
C ASP A 68 3.80 -29.83 -6.18
N VAL A 69 4.88 -29.07 -6.33
CA VAL A 69 6.06 -29.48 -7.10
C VAL A 69 6.70 -30.73 -6.49
N SER A 70 6.85 -30.78 -5.16
CA SER A 70 7.38 -31.95 -4.46
C SER A 70 6.50 -33.19 -4.65
N ASN A 71 5.17 -33.04 -4.57
CA ASN A 71 4.23 -34.14 -4.78
C ASN A 71 4.22 -34.60 -6.24
N SER A 72 4.31 -33.68 -7.20
CA SER A 72 4.43 -33.98 -8.62
C SER A 72 5.71 -34.76 -8.93
N LEU A 73 6.85 -34.37 -8.37
CA LEU A 73 8.11 -35.11 -8.50
C LEU A 73 8.00 -36.54 -7.95
N LYS A 74 7.41 -36.72 -6.76
CA LYS A 74 7.18 -38.06 -6.18
C LYS A 74 6.22 -38.92 -7.02
N ALA A 75 5.18 -38.32 -7.59
CA ALA A 75 4.27 -39.02 -8.51
C ALA A 75 5.00 -39.43 -9.80
N THR A 76 5.93 -38.62 -10.26
CA THR A 76 6.76 -38.91 -11.44
C THR A 76 7.77 -40.02 -11.16
N GLU A 77 8.38 -40.06 -9.97
CA GLU A 77 9.26 -41.17 -9.54
C GLU A 77 8.50 -42.50 -9.45
N SER A 78 7.28 -42.51 -8.91
CA SER A 78 6.40 -43.70 -8.90
C SER A 78 5.96 -44.14 -10.29
N SER A 79 5.90 -43.22 -11.26
CA SER A 79 5.59 -43.52 -12.67
C SER A 79 6.83 -43.93 -13.48
N SER A 80 8.04 -43.61 -12.99
CA SER A 80 9.31 -43.86 -13.70
C SER A 80 9.79 -45.31 -13.69
N SER A 81 8.99 -46.27 -13.23
CA SER A 81 9.28 -47.68 -13.46
C SER A 81 9.25 -48.08 -14.95
N SER A 82 9.08 -47.15 -15.89
CA SER A 82 9.13 -47.47 -17.33
C SER A 82 9.60 -46.38 -18.32
N THR A 83 9.86 -45.12 -17.95
CA THR A 83 10.37 -44.13 -18.93
C THR A 83 11.32 -43.10 -18.32
N SER A 84 12.52 -42.97 -18.91
CA SER A 84 13.53 -41.99 -18.50
C SER A 84 13.06 -40.55 -18.81
N ILE A 85 12.96 -39.71 -17.78
CA ILE A 85 12.47 -38.31 -17.85
C ILE A 85 13.60 -37.32 -18.19
N ILE A 86 14.86 -37.77 -18.11
CA ILE A 86 16.07 -37.02 -18.43
C ILE A 86 15.98 -36.25 -19.77
N PRO A 87 15.56 -36.85 -20.91
CA PRO A 87 15.44 -36.10 -22.17
C PRO A 87 14.42 -34.97 -22.14
N ILE A 88 13.35 -35.10 -21.34
CA ILE A 88 12.30 -34.07 -21.22
C ILE A 88 12.84 -32.84 -20.48
N ILE A 89 13.57 -33.08 -19.38
CA ILE A 89 14.17 -32.00 -18.57
C ILE A 89 15.18 -31.19 -19.41
N VAL A 90 16.01 -31.88 -20.21
CA VAL A 90 16.98 -31.22 -21.11
C VAL A 90 16.28 -30.34 -22.14
N LEU A 91 15.18 -30.80 -22.73
CA LEU A 91 14.40 -30.03 -23.71
C LEU A 91 13.84 -28.73 -23.08
N VAL A 92 13.26 -28.82 -21.88
CA VAL A 92 12.68 -27.67 -21.18
C VAL A 92 13.75 -26.62 -20.86
N LEU A 93 14.93 -27.06 -20.43
CA LEU A 93 16.07 -26.18 -20.13
C LEU A 93 16.53 -25.40 -21.38
N ILE A 94 16.62 -26.06 -22.54
CA ILE A 94 17.00 -25.41 -23.80
C ILE A 94 15.97 -24.34 -24.18
N ILE A 95 14.67 -24.63 -24.06
CA ILE A 95 13.61 -23.67 -24.38
C ILE A 95 13.67 -22.45 -23.45
N LEU A 96 13.88 -22.66 -22.15
CA LEU A 96 14.03 -21.58 -21.18
C LEU A 96 15.21 -20.65 -21.50
N ILE A 97 16.35 -21.22 -21.90
CA ILE A 97 17.53 -20.43 -22.28
C ILE A 97 17.25 -19.59 -23.53
N ILE A 98 16.59 -20.16 -24.53
CA ILE A 98 16.22 -19.44 -25.76
C ILE A 98 15.26 -18.29 -25.44
N LEU A 99 14.23 -18.54 -24.62
CA LEU A 99 13.29 -17.50 -24.21
C LEU A 99 13.97 -16.39 -23.42
N LEU A 100 14.90 -16.72 -22.53
CA LEU A 100 15.66 -15.75 -21.76
C LEU A 100 16.52 -14.86 -22.68
N VAL A 101 17.22 -15.46 -23.65
CA VAL A 101 18.01 -14.69 -24.62
C VAL A 101 17.13 -13.79 -25.49
N LEU A 102 15.96 -14.27 -25.93
CA LEU A 102 15.02 -13.49 -26.73
C LEU A 102 14.34 -12.36 -25.96
N PHE A 103 14.15 -12.51 -24.64
CA PHE A 103 13.47 -11.51 -23.82
C PHE A 103 14.42 -10.44 -23.27
N VAL A 104 15.71 -10.76 -23.17
CA VAL A 104 16.76 -9.86 -22.67
C VAL A 104 17.36 -9.00 -23.80
N HIS A 105 17.13 -9.34 -25.06
CA HIS A 105 17.61 -8.62 -26.24
C HIS A 105 16.49 -7.86 -26.95
#